data_AF-A0A1B6EH65-F1
#
_entry.id   AF-A0A1B6EH65-F1
#
_cell.length_a   1.000
_cell.length_b   1.000
_cell.length_c   1.000
_cell.angle_alpha   90.00
_cell.angle_beta   90.00
_cell.angle_gamma   90.00
#
_symmetry.space_group_name_H-M   'P 1'
#
loop_
_entity.id
_entity.type
_entity.pdbx_description
1 polymer ?
#
loop_
_entity_poly.entity_id
_entity_poly.type
_entity_poly.pdbx_seq_one_letter_code
_entity_poly.pdbx_strand_id
1 'polypeptide(L)'
;VSYKMAEHIPAPFWLNKDYFHYSLDNDFDSKVSIENVEIVPGLGAGENFCSVVYKAKISYKEETSDCVIKEKYFFIKLPIEEGILTKLIEEKKYYRTEYLVYTACVPFMESLVGDLEMIPKHYRSKEDSVLILEDVSQRGFKMLNKAEQLDFDHCSAVLKTLARLHAASVLLH
;
A
#
# COMPACT_ATOMS: atom_id res chain seq x y z
N VAL A 1 -19.21 -17.69 16.64
CA VAL A 1 -17.81 -17.47 17.06
C VAL A 1 -17.56 -15.97 16.96
N SER A 2 -17.56 -15.29 18.10
CA SER A 2 -17.42 -13.83 18.18
C SER A 2 -15.98 -13.44 17.83
N TYR A 3 -15.80 -12.79 16.69
CA TYR A 3 -14.55 -12.12 16.34
C TYR A 3 -14.27 -11.06 17.42
N LYS A 4 -13.16 -11.21 18.16
CA LYS A 4 -12.61 -10.04 18.85
C LYS A 4 -12.18 -9.07 17.75
N MET A 5 -12.98 -8.04 17.55
CA MET A 5 -12.69 -6.96 16.62
C MET A 5 -11.35 -6.37 17.05
N ALA A 6 -10.39 -6.27 16.12
CA ALA A 6 -9.12 -5.65 16.41
C ALA A 6 -9.40 -4.20 16.86
N GLU A 7 -9.19 -3.95 18.15
CA GLU A 7 -9.05 -2.60 18.69
C GLU A 7 -7.98 -1.86 17.89
N HIS A 8 -7.99 -0.53 17.90
CA HIS A 8 -6.97 0.25 17.21
C HIS A 8 -5.57 -0.11 17.74
N ILE A 9 -4.85 -0.92 16.97
CA ILE A 9 -3.47 -1.28 17.27
C ILE A 9 -2.64 -0.03 17.01
N PRO A 10 -1.88 0.48 18.00
CA PRO A 10 -1.02 1.62 17.79
C PRO A 10 0.09 1.27 16.79
N ALA A 11 0.50 2.25 15.98
CA ALA A 11 1.61 2.07 15.06
C ALA A 11 2.87 1.64 15.82
N PRO A 12 3.66 0.69 15.29
CA PRO A 12 4.87 0.23 15.98
C PRO A 12 5.92 1.33 16.01
N PHE A 13 6.70 1.38 17.09
CA PHE A 13 7.69 2.44 17.32
C PHE A 13 8.78 2.54 16.24
N TRP A 14 9.05 1.43 15.53
CA TRP A 14 10.02 1.37 14.45
C TRP A 14 9.52 2.03 13.15
N LEU A 15 8.21 2.19 12.98
CA LEU A 15 7.61 2.87 11.83
C LEU A 15 7.64 4.38 12.08
N ASN A 16 8.81 4.97 11.89
CA ASN A 16 9.11 6.35 12.26
C ASN A 16 9.87 7.07 11.12
N LYS A 17 10.41 8.27 11.39
CA LYS A 17 11.13 9.09 10.41
C LYS A 17 12.25 8.34 9.70
N ASP A 18 13.08 7.59 10.42
CA ASP A 18 14.21 6.84 9.83
C ASP A 18 13.76 5.69 8.94
N TYR A 19 12.54 5.18 9.19
CA TYR A 19 11.92 4.20 8.32
C TYR A 19 11.48 4.84 7.01
N PHE A 20 10.75 5.96 7.08
CA PHE A 20 10.27 6.65 5.87
C PHE A 20 11.40 7.30 5.08
N HIS A 21 12.50 7.71 5.72
CA HIS A 21 13.72 8.12 5.00
C HIS A 21 14.23 7.00 4.11
N TYR A 22 14.32 5.77 4.62
CA TYR A 22 14.71 4.61 3.82
C TYR A 22 13.71 4.33 2.68
N SER A 23 12.41 4.43 2.95
CA SER A 23 11.36 4.21 1.94
C SER A 23 11.38 5.23 0.80
N LEU A 24 11.86 6.44 1.07
CA LEU A 24 11.89 7.58 0.15
C LEU A 24 13.23 7.78 -0.57
N ASP A 25 14.30 7.09 -0.16
CA ASP A 25 15.69 7.37 -0.59
C ASP A 25 15.89 7.36 -2.12
N ASN A 26 15.11 6.56 -2.85
CA ASN A 26 15.18 6.44 -4.32
C ASN A 26 14.05 7.15 -5.07
N ASP A 27 13.20 7.88 -4.35
CA ASP A 27 12.02 8.51 -4.93
C ASP A 27 12.28 9.95 -5.40
N PHE A 28 13.44 10.51 -5.03
CA PHE A 28 13.84 11.89 -5.32
C PHE A 28 15.25 11.95 -5.92
N ASP A 29 15.46 12.89 -6.84
CA ASP A 29 16.78 13.19 -7.40
C ASP A 29 17.70 13.95 -6.42
N SER A 30 17.14 14.47 -5.33
CA SER A 30 17.83 15.24 -4.29
C SER A 30 17.49 14.72 -2.90
N LYS A 31 18.36 15.01 -1.91
CA LYS A 31 18.10 14.64 -0.52
C LYS A 31 16.83 15.31 0.01
N VAL A 32 16.12 14.57 0.86
CA VAL A 32 14.92 15.04 1.55
C VAL A 32 15.11 15.06 3.06
N SER A 33 14.59 16.09 3.74
CA SER A 33 14.47 16.15 5.20
C SER A 33 13.03 15.87 5.62
N ILE A 34 12.80 14.89 6.49
CA ILE A 34 11.46 14.58 7.02
C ILE A 34 11.20 15.41 8.27
N GLU A 35 10.30 16.38 8.12
CA GLU A 35 9.91 17.31 9.18
C GLU A 35 8.89 16.67 10.13
N ASN A 36 7.91 15.95 9.58
CA ASN A 36 6.84 15.35 10.37
C ASN A 36 6.37 14.01 9.79
N VAL A 37 5.91 13.13 10.68
CA VAL A 37 5.31 11.82 10.35
C VAL A 37 4.09 11.63 11.21
N GLU A 38 2.92 11.58 10.58
CA GLU A 38 1.65 11.31 11.24
C GLU A 38 1.16 9.95 10.79
N ILE A 39 0.90 9.04 11.73
CA ILE A 39 0.45 7.68 11.43
C ILE A 39 -0.86 7.44 12.15
N VAL A 40 -1.85 7.00 11.40
CA VAL A 40 -3.18 6.68 11.90
C VAL A 40 -3.59 5.28 11.44
N PRO A 41 -4.51 4.60 12.13
CA PRO A 41 -5.14 3.39 11.62
C PRO A 41 -5.71 3.64 10.21
N GLY A 42 -5.42 2.74 9.27
CA GLY A 42 -5.75 2.96 7.86
C GLY A 42 -7.16 2.50 7.45
N LEU A 43 -7.78 1.66 8.27
CA LEU A 43 -9.14 1.12 8.09
C LEU A 43 -9.95 1.25 9.39
N GLY A 44 -11.28 1.15 9.27
CA GLY A 44 -12.18 1.14 10.40
C GLY A 44 -11.99 -0.08 11.31
N ALA A 45 -12.50 0.01 12.54
CA ALA A 45 -12.45 -1.10 13.48
C ALA A 45 -13.12 -2.35 12.90
N GLY A 46 -12.40 -3.47 12.88
CA GLY A 46 -12.87 -4.75 12.31
C GLY A 46 -12.87 -4.87 10.80
N GLU A 47 -12.31 -3.89 10.07
CA GLU A 47 -12.11 -4.00 8.61
C GLU A 47 -10.76 -4.65 8.24
N ASN A 48 -9.84 -4.76 9.21
CA ASN A 48 -8.61 -5.55 9.06
C ASN A 48 -8.94 -7.04 9.00
N PHE A 49 -8.37 -7.75 8.03
CA PHE A 49 -8.60 -9.20 7.84
C PHE A 49 -7.30 -10.00 7.85
N CYS A 50 -6.47 -9.84 6.81
CA CYS A 50 -5.19 -10.54 6.68
C CYS A 50 -3.96 -9.67 7.02
N SER A 51 -4.15 -8.42 7.43
CA SER A 51 -3.06 -7.48 7.72
C SER A 51 -3.55 -6.41 8.68
N VAL A 52 -2.63 -5.82 9.44
CA VAL A 52 -2.87 -4.55 10.14
C VAL A 52 -2.52 -3.41 9.19
N VAL A 53 -3.43 -2.46 9.01
CA VAL A 53 -3.27 -1.37 8.05
C VAL A 53 -3.11 -0.02 8.74
N TYR A 54 -2.15 0.76 8.29
CA TYR A 54 -1.94 2.15 8.68
C TYR A 54 -1.99 3.08 7.47
N LYS A 55 -2.39 4.33 7.70
CA LYS A 55 -2.13 5.44 6.78
C LYS A 55 -1.10 6.36 7.39
N ALA A 56 -0.13 6.80 6.61
CA ALA A 56 0.88 7.76 7.05
C ALA A 56 0.89 9.00 6.17
N LYS A 57 0.98 10.16 6.80
CA LYS A 57 1.26 11.45 6.14
C LYS A 57 2.67 11.87 6.51
N ILE A 58 3.50 12.06 5.49
CA ILE A 58 4.91 12.46 5.63
C ILE A 58 5.06 13.86 5.08
N SER A 59 5.45 14.80 5.94
CA SER A 59 5.80 16.17 5.55
C SER A 59 7.32 16.28 5.44
N TYR A 60 7.81 16.70 4.27
CA TYR A 60 9.23 16.74 3.95
C TYR A 60 9.61 17.99 3.17
N LYS A 61 10.91 18.30 3.13
CA LYS A 61 11.50 19.33 2.27
C LYS A 61 12.57 18.69 1.39
N GLU A 62 12.60 19.09 0.12
CA GLU A 62 13.70 18.77 -0.79
C GLU A 62 14.78 19.83 -0.67
N GLU A 63 16.05 19.43 -0.64
CA GLU A 63 17.20 20.34 -0.49
C GLU A 63 17.28 21.39 -1.61
N THR A 64 16.73 21.07 -2.79
CA THR A 64 16.75 21.91 -4.00
C THR A 64 15.55 22.85 -4.13
N SER A 65 14.51 22.67 -3.32
CA SER A 65 13.28 23.47 -3.38
C SER A 65 13.31 24.53 -2.28
N ASP A 66 12.90 25.77 -2.60
CA ASP A 66 12.88 26.98 -1.73
C ASP A 66 12.09 26.82 -0.41
N CYS A 67 12.58 25.97 0.50
CA CYS A 67 12.00 25.68 1.83
C CYS A 67 10.51 25.25 1.85
N VAL A 68 9.93 24.88 0.71
CA VAL A 68 8.52 24.47 0.61
C VAL A 68 8.35 23.09 1.25
N ILE A 69 7.43 23.01 2.23
CA ILE A 69 7.02 21.73 2.80
C ILE A 69 6.10 21.03 1.80
N LYS A 70 6.50 19.83 1.39
CA LYS A 70 5.70 18.92 0.57
C LYS A 70 5.14 17.79 1.42
N GLU A 71 4.11 17.14 0.92
CA GLU A 71 3.42 16.06 1.63
C GLU A 71 3.36 14.81 0.76
N LYS A 72 3.50 13.64 1.38
CA LYS A 72 3.30 12.34 0.75
C LYS A 72 2.45 11.45 1.65
N TYR A 73 1.59 10.65 1.04
CA TYR A 73 0.61 9.83 1.75
C TYR A 73 0.81 8.36 1.42
N PHE A 74 0.86 7.54 2.45
CA PHE A 74 1.14 6.11 2.34
C PHE A 74 0.02 5.27 2.92
N PHE A 75 -0.21 4.13 2.28
CA PHE A 75 -1.01 3.02 2.76
C PHE A 75 -0.08 1.86 3.10
N ILE A 76 -0.05 1.46 4.36
CA ILE A 76 0.98 0.58 4.91
C ILE A 76 0.31 -0.67 5.45
N LYS A 77 0.76 -1.85 4.98
CA LYS A 77 0.28 -3.14 5.47
C LYS A 77 1.38 -3.85 6.27
N LEU A 78 1.04 -4.28 7.47
CA LEU A 78 1.86 -5.09 8.34
C LEU A 78 1.24 -6.48 8.53
N PRO A 79 2.06 -7.50 8.79
CA PRO A 79 1.55 -8.82 9.08
C PRO A 79 0.74 -8.83 10.39
N ILE A 80 -0.33 -9.62 10.44
CA ILE A 80 -0.94 -9.99 11.72
C ILE A 80 -0.04 -10.99 12.44
N GLU A 81 0.26 -10.74 13.72
CA GLU A 81 1.15 -11.58 14.53
C GLU A 81 0.39 -12.69 15.28
N GLU A 82 -0.91 -12.49 15.53
CA GLU A 82 -1.74 -13.43 16.30
C GLU A 82 -3.10 -13.69 15.62
N GLY A 83 -3.69 -14.86 15.91
CA GLY A 83 -5.03 -15.22 15.48
C GLY A 83 -5.09 -16.49 14.63
N ILE A 84 -6.31 -16.95 14.35
CA ILE A 84 -6.56 -18.23 13.66
C ILE A 84 -6.01 -18.21 12.22
N LEU A 85 -5.94 -17.03 11.59
CA LEU A 85 -5.51 -16.88 10.21
C LEU A 85 -3.98 -16.90 10.02
N THR A 86 -3.18 -16.68 11.07
CA THR A 86 -1.71 -16.51 10.93
C THR A 86 -1.06 -17.75 10.32
N LYS A 87 -1.41 -18.95 10.80
CA LYS A 87 -0.90 -20.22 10.24
C LYS A 87 -1.22 -20.37 8.76
N LEU A 88 -2.45 -20.06 8.36
CA LEU A 88 -2.85 -20.14 6.95
C LEU A 88 -2.07 -19.14 6.08
N ILE A 89 -1.90 -17.91 6.57
CA ILE A 89 -1.15 -16.85 5.89
C ILE A 89 0.32 -17.25 5.70
N GLU A 90 0.94 -17.84 6.73
CA GLU A 90 2.31 -18.33 6.69
C GLU A 90 2.47 -19.51 5.72
N GLU A 91 1.62 -20.52 5.84
CA GLU A 91 1.61 -21.70 4.96
C GLU A 91 1.46 -21.32 3.48
N LYS A 92 0.57 -20.36 3.20
CA LYS A 92 0.31 -19.87 1.84
C LYS A 92 1.24 -18.75 1.40
N LYS A 93 2.13 -18.28 2.27
CA LYS A 93 3.11 -17.21 2.00
C LYS A 93 2.46 -15.95 1.40
N TYR A 94 1.31 -15.52 1.93
CA TYR A 94 0.55 -14.40 1.32
C TYR A 94 1.36 -13.10 1.27
N TYR A 95 2.04 -12.71 2.36
CA TYR A 95 2.82 -11.47 2.37
C TYR A 95 3.98 -11.50 1.36
N ARG A 96 4.70 -12.63 1.27
CA ARG A 96 5.77 -12.79 0.27
C ARG A 96 5.23 -12.74 -1.15
N THR A 97 4.06 -13.32 -1.40
CA THR A 97 3.41 -13.28 -2.71
C THR A 97 3.03 -11.85 -3.06
N GLU A 98 2.40 -11.12 -2.13
CA GLU A 98 2.04 -9.71 -2.31
C GLU A 98 3.27 -8.84 -2.56
N TYR A 99 4.34 -9.02 -1.77
CA TYR A 99 5.61 -8.32 -1.96
C TYR A 99 6.19 -8.54 -3.37
N LEU A 100 6.22 -9.79 -3.86
CA LEU A 100 6.72 -10.10 -5.20
C LEU A 100 5.86 -9.49 -6.31
N VAL A 101 4.55 -9.39 -6.11
CA VAL A 101 3.66 -8.72 -7.07
C VAL A 101 4.12 -7.26 -7.26
N TYR A 102 4.33 -6.52 -6.17
CA TYR A 102 4.70 -5.11 -6.25
C TYR A 102 6.17 -4.85 -6.60
N THR A 103 7.08 -5.76 -6.26
CA THR A 103 8.53 -5.56 -6.47
C THR A 103 9.07 -6.16 -7.77
N ALA A 104 8.40 -7.16 -8.33
CA ALA A 104 8.87 -7.86 -9.52
C ALA A 104 7.80 -7.89 -10.63
N CYS A 105 6.59 -8.38 -10.33
CA CYS A 105 5.58 -8.61 -11.37
C CYS A 105 5.07 -7.30 -11.98
N VAL A 106 4.66 -6.33 -11.16
CA VAL A 106 4.11 -5.05 -11.62
C VAL A 106 5.14 -4.25 -12.41
N PRO A 107 6.37 -4.02 -11.91
CA PRO A 107 7.39 -3.32 -12.69
C PRO A 107 7.70 -3.99 -14.03
N PHE A 108 7.74 -5.33 -14.05
CA PHE A 108 7.94 -6.07 -15.29
C PHE A 108 6.77 -5.89 -16.27
N MET A 109 5.54 -6.01 -15.80
CA MET A 109 4.35 -5.77 -16.63
C MET A 109 4.33 -4.34 -17.19
N GLU A 110 4.58 -3.33 -16.35
CA GLU A 110 4.62 -1.92 -16.76
C GLU A 110 5.71 -1.65 -17.80
N SER A 111 6.87 -2.32 -17.69
CA SER A 111 7.94 -2.21 -18.69
C SER A 111 7.53 -2.66 -20.09
N LEU A 112 6.49 -3.50 -20.19
CA LEU A 112 6.01 -4.07 -21.45
C LEU A 112 4.74 -3.37 -21.98
N VAL A 113 3.80 -3.02 -21.10
CA VAL A 113 2.48 -2.49 -21.49
C VAL A 113 2.28 -1.01 -21.13
N GLY A 114 3.32 -0.36 -20.62
CA GLY A 114 3.26 0.99 -20.06
C GLY A 114 2.56 1.02 -18.70
N ASP A 115 2.34 2.23 -18.20
CA ASP A 115 1.81 2.48 -16.85
C ASP A 115 0.47 1.75 -16.60
N LEU A 116 0.42 1.00 -15.50
CA LEU A 116 -0.76 0.33 -14.99
C LEU A 116 -1.39 1.21 -13.91
N GLU A 117 -1.89 2.39 -14.31
CA GLU A 117 -2.37 3.48 -13.43
C GLU A 117 -3.23 3.04 -12.23
N MET A 118 -3.99 1.95 -12.34
CA MET A 118 -4.83 1.43 -11.25
C MET A 118 -4.03 0.84 -10.07
N ILE A 119 -2.77 0.49 -10.27
CA ILE A 119 -1.92 -0.12 -9.26
C ILE A 119 -1.22 1.00 -8.48
N PRO A 120 -1.31 1.02 -7.14
CA PRO A 120 -0.63 2.02 -6.35
C PRO A 120 0.89 1.87 -6.46
N LYS A 121 1.61 2.99 -6.49
CA LYS A 121 3.07 2.97 -6.46
C LYS A 121 3.56 2.29 -5.19
N HIS A 122 4.50 1.35 -5.34
CA HIS A 122 5.18 0.69 -4.24
C HIS A 122 6.43 1.48 -3.81
N TYR A 123 6.71 1.48 -2.51
CA TYR A 123 7.88 2.08 -1.89
C TYR A 123 8.67 1.04 -1.11
N ARG A 124 9.98 1.27 -1.01
CA ARG A 124 10.87 0.34 -0.34
C ARG A 124 10.51 0.18 1.13
N SER A 125 10.69 -1.03 1.60
CA SER A 125 10.51 -1.43 2.99
C SER A 125 11.80 -2.08 3.49
N LYS A 126 12.08 -1.97 4.79
CA LYS A 126 13.24 -2.65 5.41
C LYS A 126 12.96 -4.14 5.60
N GLU A 127 11.69 -4.55 5.60
CA GLU A 127 11.24 -5.93 5.75
C GLU A 127 10.30 -6.33 4.59
N ASP A 128 10.52 -7.50 4.00
CA ASP A 128 9.68 -8.03 2.90
C ASP A 128 8.23 -8.33 3.33
N SER A 129 7.96 -8.42 4.65
CA SER A 129 6.61 -8.62 5.20
C SER A 129 5.84 -7.32 5.38
N VAL A 130 6.48 -6.16 5.25
CA VAL A 130 5.88 -4.84 5.37
C VAL A 130 5.75 -4.25 3.97
N LEU A 131 4.53 -3.86 3.60
CA LEU A 131 4.25 -3.29 2.29
C LEU A 131 3.89 -1.80 2.44
N ILE A 132 4.64 -0.94 1.76
CA ILE A 132 4.39 0.50 1.72
C ILE A 132 3.93 0.88 0.32
N LEU A 133 2.70 1.38 0.22
CA LEU A 133 2.07 1.78 -1.03
C LEU A 133 1.68 3.25 -0.97
N GLU A 134 1.50 3.87 -2.13
CA GLU A 134 0.81 5.16 -2.26
C GLU A 134 -0.62 5.08 -1.70
N ASP A 135 -1.03 6.07 -0.91
CA ASP A 135 -2.43 6.22 -0.53
C ASP A 135 -3.25 6.82 -1.68
N VAL A 136 -3.85 5.94 -2.48
CA VAL A 136 -4.69 6.30 -3.64
C VAL A 136 -5.96 7.08 -3.28
N SER A 137 -6.32 7.22 -2.00
CA SER A 137 -7.43 8.11 -1.63
C SER A 137 -7.16 9.57 -2.01
N GLN A 138 -5.89 9.99 -2.08
CA GLN A 138 -5.50 11.32 -2.55
C GLN A 138 -5.78 11.52 -4.05
N ARG A 139 -5.90 10.42 -4.81
CA ARG A 139 -6.31 10.40 -6.22
C ARG A 139 -7.83 10.29 -6.39
N GLY A 140 -8.60 10.34 -5.30
CA GLY A 140 -10.07 10.25 -5.31
C GLY A 140 -10.64 8.83 -5.26
N PHE A 141 -9.79 7.79 -5.11
CA PHE A 141 -10.28 6.43 -4.94
C PHE A 141 -10.95 6.27 -3.57
N LYS A 142 -12.07 5.54 -3.57
CA LYS A 142 -12.84 5.25 -2.36
C LYS A 142 -13.24 3.78 -2.33
N MET A 143 -13.24 3.20 -1.14
CA MET A 143 -13.83 1.88 -0.93
C MET A 143 -15.36 2.02 -0.99
N LEU A 144 -16.00 1.27 -1.87
CA LEU A 144 -17.46 1.22 -1.94
C LEU A 144 -18.01 0.26 -0.88
N ASN A 145 -19.28 0.44 -0.51
CA ASN A 145 -19.94 -0.43 0.45
C ASN A 145 -20.03 -1.85 -0.11
N LYS A 146 -19.37 -2.82 0.55
CA LYS A 146 -19.34 -4.23 0.13
C LYS A 146 -20.71 -4.91 0.13
N ALA A 147 -21.71 -4.34 0.80
CA ALA A 147 -23.08 -4.83 0.79
C ALA A 147 -23.89 -4.32 -0.42
N GLU A 148 -23.37 -3.34 -1.15
CA GLU A 148 -24.00 -2.76 -2.33
C GLU A 148 -23.40 -3.34 -3.61
N GLN A 149 -24.20 -3.34 -4.68
CA GLN A 149 -23.75 -3.74 -6.00
C GLN A 149 -23.16 -2.53 -6.74
N LEU A 150 -22.21 -2.79 -7.63
CA LEU A 150 -21.72 -1.78 -8.57
C LEU A 150 -22.79 -1.49 -9.63
N ASP A 151 -22.91 -0.22 -10.03
CA ASP A 151 -23.67 0.13 -11.22
C ASP A 151 -22.95 -0.31 -12.51
N PHE A 152 -23.62 -0.18 -13.64
CA PHE A 152 -23.10 -0.61 -14.93
C PHE A 152 -21.79 0.10 -15.32
N ASP A 153 -21.66 1.40 -15.05
CA ASP A 153 -20.49 2.18 -15.43
C ASP A 153 -19.26 1.74 -14.62
N HIS A 154 -19.42 1.53 -13.32
CA HIS A 154 -18.38 0.97 -12.47
C HIS A 154 -18.02 -0.46 -12.90
N CYS A 155 -19.00 -1.31 -13.22
CA CYS A 155 -18.73 -2.66 -13.74
C CYS A 155 -17.92 -2.61 -15.04
N SER A 156 -18.30 -1.73 -15.97
CA SER A 156 -17.59 -1.55 -17.25
C SER A 156 -16.14 -1.12 -17.03
N ALA A 157 -15.91 -0.16 -16.12
CA ALA A 157 -14.56 0.29 -15.76
C ALA A 157 -13.73 -0.83 -15.15
N VAL A 158 -14.28 -1.57 -14.18
CA VAL A 158 -13.61 -2.72 -13.54
C VAL A 158 -13.22 -3.77 -14.57
N LEU A 159 -14.13 -4.14 -15.48
CA LEU A 159 -13.84 -5.17 -16.50
C LEU A 159 -12.74 -4.73 -17.47
N LYS A 160 -12.72 -3.46 -17.89
CA LYS A 160 -11.64 -2.92 -18.75
C LYS A 160 -10.30 -2.95 -18.03
N THR A 161 -10.27 -2.54 -16.77
CA THR A 161 -9.07 -2.54 -15.91
C THR A 161 -8.55 -3.97 -15.71
N LEU A 162 -9.43 -4.92 -15.38
CA LEU A 162 -9.07 -6.33 -15.22
C LEU A 162 -8.59 -6.95 -16.54
N ALA A 163 -9.21 -6.62 -17.68
CA ALA A 163 -8.75 -7.10 -18.98
C ALA A 163 -7.32 -6.65 -19.28
N ARG A 164 -6.99 -5.37 -19.00
CA ARG A 164 -5.62 -4.85 -19.15
C ARG A 164 -4.63 -5.55 -18.22
N LEU A 165 -4.99 -5.75 -16.95
CA LEU A 165 -4.15 -6.45 -15.99
C LEU A 165 -3.92 -7.92 -16.38
N HIS A 166 -4.97 -8.63 -16.77
CA HIS A 166 -4.88 -10.01 -17.23
C HIS A 166 -3.98 -10.12 -18.47
N ALA A 167 -4.17 -9.25 -19.48
CA ALA A 167 -3.32 -9.24 -20.66
C ALA A 167 -1.84 -9.01 -20.32
N ALA A 168 -1.55 -8.09 -19.39
CA ALA A 168 -0.20 -7.84 -18.93
C ALA A 168 0.39 -9.05 -18.18
N SER A 169 -0.41 -9.73 -17.34
CA SER A 169 0.05 -10.88 -16.56
C SER A 169 0.42 -12.10 -17.40
N VAL A 170 -0.15 -12.26 -18.60
CA VAL A 170 0.23 -13.33 -19.54
C VAL A 170 1.71 -13.24 -19.94
N LEU A 171 2.27 -12.03 -19.94
CA LEU A 171 3.68 -11.79 -20.28
C LEU A 171 4.65 -12.27 -19.20
N LEU A 172 4.16 -12.63 -18.01
CA LEU A 172 4.97 -13.18 -16.92
C LEU A 172 5.27 -14.69 -17.10
N HIS A 173 4.71 -15.34 -18.13
CA HIS A 173 4.86 -16.77 -18.42
C HIS A 173 5.96 -17.09 -19.43
#